data_AF-A0A087CG42-F1
#
_entry.id   AF-A0A087CG42-F1
#
_cell.length_a   1.000
_cell.length_b   1.000
_cell.length_c   1.000
_cell.angle_alpha   90.00
_cell.angle_beta   90.00
_cell.angle_gamma   90.00
#
_symmetry.space_group_name_H-M   'P 1'
#
loop_
_entity.id
_entity.type
_entity.pdbx_description
1 polymer ?
#
loop_
_entity_poly.entity_id
_entity_poly.type
_entity_poly.pdbx_seq_one_letter_code
_entity_poly.pdbx_strand_id
1 'polypeptide(L)'
;MDMRFAPIFKPEARRPSPKPTQVDLRKVFVAGTSLWILALIVFVCLWLADLQPLGPALVCVAGVVIGVLLLIWEHIKRQEYRQLGE
;
A
#
# COMPACT_ATOMS: atom_id res chain seq x y z
N MET A 1 -42.05 9.91 17.25
CA MET A 1 -40.64 10.34 17.14
C MET A 1 -39.81 9.07 17.14
N ASP A 2 -39.53 8.56 15.94
CA ASP A 2 -38.98 7.22 15.72
C ASP A 2 -37.50 7.18 16.12
N MET A 3 -37.21 6.51 17.23
CA MET A 3 -35.88 6.46 17.80
C MET A 3 -35.05 5.34 17.13
N ARG A 4 -33.97 5.75 16.47
CA ARG A 4 -33.00 4.96 15.69
C ARG A 4 -32.12 4.02 16.57
N PHE A 5 -32.66 3.41 17.62
CA PHE A 5 -31.91 2.58 18.59
C PHE A 5 -31.86 1.08 18.23
N ALA A 6 -32.34 0.69 17.05
CA ALA A 6 -32.33 -0.71 16.59
C ALA A 6 -30.97 -1.45 16.69
N PRO A 7 -29.78 -0.81 16.53
CA PRO A 7 -28.53 -1.58 16.47
C PRO A 7 -28.02 -2.10 17.82
N ILE A 8 -28.40 -1.50 18.95
CA ILE A 8 -27.84 -1.85 20.28
C ILE A 8 -28.65 -3.00 20.91
N PHE A 9 -29.98 -3.01 20.72
CA PHE A 9 -30.88 -3.98 21.35
C PHE A 9 -31.15 -5.24 20.51
N LYS A 10 -30.82 -5.25 19.22
CA LYS A 10 -30.95 -6.42 18.34
C LYS A 10 -29.62 -6.70 17.62
N PRO A 11 -28.71 -7.49 18.22
CA PRO A 11 -27.45 -7.86 17.56
C PRO A 11 -27.66 -8.60 16.23
N GLU A 12 -28.82 -9.24 16.07
CA GLU A 12 -29.22 -10.01 14.88
C GLU A 12 -29.68 -9.14 13.71
N ALA A 13 -29.98 -7.86 13.97
CA ALA A 13 -30.30 -6.86 12.93
C ALA A 13 -29.05 -6.15 12.39
N ARG A 14 -27.85 -6.54 12.85
CA ARG A 14 -26.58 -5.97 12.38
C ARG A 14 -26.40 -6.37 10.92
N ARG A 15 -26.44 -5.37 10.02
CA ARG A 15 -26.08 -5.57 8.61
C ARG A 15 -24.68 -6.21 8.58
N PRO A 16 -24.46 -7.25 7.75
CA PRO A 16 -23.15 -7.83 7.61
C PRO A 16 -22.16 -6.72 7.24
N SER A 17 -20.96 -6.75 7.86
CA SER A 17 -19.92 -5.76 7.60
C SER A 17 -19.76 -5.60 6.09
N PRO A 18 -19.78 -4.36 5.57
CA PRO A 18 -19.69 -4.12 4.14
C PRO A 18 -18.45 -4.84 3.60
N LYS A 19 -18.63 -5.57 2.50
CA LYS A 19 -17.56 -6.31 1.86
C LYS A 19 -16.42 -5.34 1.57
N PRO A 20 -15.20 -5.58 2.07
CA PRO A 20 -14.11 -4.64 1.93
C PRO A 20 -13.95 -4.29 0.45
N THR A 21 -14.00 -2.99 0.14
CA THR A 21 -13.87 -2.47 -1.21
C THR A 21 -12.52 -2.94 -1.74
N GLN A 22 -12.55 -3.76 -2.78
CA GLN A 22 -11.35 -4.28 -3.42
C GLN A 22 -10.72 -3.17 -4.26
N VAL A 23 -10.09 -2.21 -3.59
CA VAL A 23 -9.12 -1.33 -4.25
C VAL A 23 -7.90 -2.18 -4.56
N ASP A 24 -7.46 -2.17 -5.82
CA ASP A 24 -6.23 -2.85 -6.23
C ASP A 24 -5.01 -2.12 -5.65
N LEU A 25 -4.75 -2.31 -4.35
CA LEU A 25 -3.60 -1.76 -3.63
C LEU A 25 -2.30 -2.07 -4.38
N ARG A 26 -2.20 -3.28 -4.97
CA ARG A 26 -1.10 -3.71 -5.83
C ARG A 26 -0.81 -2.77 -6.98
N LYS A 27 -1.84 -2.29 -7.68
CA LYS A 27 -1.64 -1.38 -8.83
C LYS A 27 -1.03 -0.06 -8.35
N VAL A 28 -1.50 0.46 -7.23
CA VAL A 28 -1.01 1.71 -6.63
C VAL A 28 0.42 1.53 -6.12
N PHE A 29 0.72 0.46 -5.41
CA PHE A 29 2.05 0.19 -4.88
C PHE A 29 3.08 -0.12 -5.99
N VAL A 30 2.70 -0.86 -7.03
CA VAL A 30 3.57 -1.08 -8.19
C VAL A 30 3.84 0.23 -8.92
N ALA A 31 2.81 1.05 -9.17
CA ALA A 31 2.99 2.35 -9.80
C ALA A 31 3.92 3.25 -8.99
N GLY A 32 3.71 3.38 -7.68
CA GLY A 32 4.56 4.16 -6.80
C GLY A 32 6.00 3.65 -6.77
N THR A 33 6.21 2.35 -6.64
CA THR A 33 7.55 1.74 -6.61
C THR A 33 8.27 1.92 -7.95
N SER A 34 7.56 1.77 -9.07
CA SER A 34 8.13 1.99 -10.41
C SER A 34 8.59 3.43 -10.61
N LEU A 35 7.82 4.40 -10.10
CA LEU A 35 8.20 5.81 -10.15
C LEU A 35 9.45 6.09 -9.31
N TRP A 36 9.53 5.51 -8.10
CA TRP A 36 10.72 5.61 -7.26
C TRP A 36 11.97 5.00 -7.90
N ILE A 37 11.83 3.85 -8.58
CA ILE A 37 12.93 3.22 -9.32
C ILE A 37 13.40 4.14 -10.45
N LEU A 38 12.46 4.72 -11.22
CA LEU A 38 12.80 5.64 -12.30
C LEU A 38 13.55 6.88 -11.78
N ALA A 39 13.07 7.47 -10.69
CA ALA A 39 13.74 8.58 -10.03
C ALA A 39 15.15 8.18 -9.54
N LEU A 40 15.29 6.99 -8.94
CA LEU A 40 16.58 6.48 -8.49
C LEU A 40 17.58 6.37 -9.65
N ILE A 41 17.15 5.83 -10.80
CA ILE A 41 18.00 5.73 -12.00
C ILE A 41 18.49 7.12 -12.42
N VAL A 42 17.59 8.11 -12.50
CA VAL A 42 17.94 9.49 -12.88
C VAL A 42 18.97 10.09 -11.92
N PHE A 43 18.73 9.99 -10.61
CA PHE A 43 19.64 10.57 -9.62
C PHE A 43 20.99 9.85 -9.53
N VAL A 44 21.02 8.53 -9.75
CA VAL A 44 22.29 7.78 -9.86
C VAL A 44 23.07 8.23 -11.09
N CYS A 45 22.40 8.40 -12.25
CA CYS A 45 23.06 8.93 -13.45
C CYS A 45 23.62 10.35 -13.23
N LEU A 46 22.86 11.23 -12.57
CA LEU A 46 23.32 12.59 -12.23
C LEU A 46 24.50 12.57 -11.26
N TRP A 47 24.51 11.65 -10.30
CA TRP A 47 25.63 11.48 -9.38
C TRP A 47 26.89 10.96 -10.08
N LEU A 48 26.75 9.96 -10.97
CA LEU A 48 27.88 9.45 -11.77
C LEU A 48 28.47 10.49 -12.71
N ALA A 49 27.67 11.48 -13.13
CA ALA A 49 28.11 12.62 -13.92
C ALA A 49 28.71 13.77 -13.07
N ASP A 50 28.82 13.60 -11.74
CA ASP A 50 29.29 14.61 -10.77
C ASP A 50 28.44 15.90 -10.76
N LEU A 51 27.18 15.82 -11.20
CA LEU A 51 26.25 16.96 -11.29
C LEU A 51 25.40 17.14 -10.02
N GLN A 52 25.30 16.09 -9.19
CA GLN A 52 24.50 16.10 -7.96
C GLN A 52 25.18 15.29 -6.85
N PRO A 53 25.01 15.68 -5.57
CA PRO A 53 25.47 14.89 -4.44
C PRO A 53 24.68 13.57 -4.31
N LEU A 54 25.19 12.63 -3.51
CA LEU A 54 24.55 11.33 -3.23
C LEU A 54 23.21 11.43 -2.49
N GLY A 55 22.92 12.56 -1.83
CA GLY A 55 21.75 12.73 -0.95
C GLY A 55 20.41 12.38 -1.62
N PRO A 56 20.04 12.99 -2.75
CA PRO A 56 18.82 12.67 -3.48
C PRO A 56 18.69 11.20 -3.91
N ALA A 57 19.81 10.55 -4.28
CA ALA A 57 19.81 9.13 -4.63
C ALA A 57 19.46 8.26 -3.42
N LEU A 58 19.98 8.58 -2.22
CA LEU A 58 19.65 7.86 -0.99
C LEU A 58 18.16 7.99 -0.61
N VAL A 59 17.56 9.16 -0.82
CA VAL A 59 16.11 9.35 -0.61
C VAL A 59 15.32 8.46 -1.57
N CYS A 60 15.75 8.35 -2.83
CA CYS A 60 15.11 7.46 -3.79
C CYS A 60 15.27 5.99 -3.41
N VAL A 61 16.44 5.57 -2.91
CA VAL A 61 16.64 4.23 -2.36
C VAL A 61 15.65 3.94 -1.23
N ALA A 62 15.49 4.88 -0.28
CA ALA A 62 14.53 4.71 0.81
C ALA A 62 13.09 4.56 0.29
N GLY A 63 12.70 5.37 -0.71
CA GLY A 63 11.40 5.26 -1.37
C GLY A 63 11.17 3.90 -2.05
N VAL A 64 12.18 3.37 -2.76
CA VAL A 64 12.14 2.02 -3.35
C VAL A 64 12.01 0.95 -2.27
N VAL A 65 12.81 1.03 -1.20
CA VAL A 65 12.78 0.06 -0.09
C VAL A 65 11.40 0.03 0.55
N ILE A 66 10.81 1.19 0.87
CA ILE A 66 9.47 1.30 1.44
C ILE A 66 8.42 0.72 0.47
N GLY A 67 8.50 1.05 -0.83
CA GLY A 67 7.60 0.52 -1.85
C GLY A 67 7.65 -1.01 -1.96
N VAL A 68 8.85 -1.60 -1.95
CA VAL A 68 9.05 -3.05 -1.98
C VAL A 68 8.51 -3.72 -0.70
N LEU A 69 8.76 -3.14 0.47
CA LEU A 69 8.22 -3.66 1.74
C LEU A 69 6.68 -3.67 1.75
N LEU A 70 6.04 -2.62 1.23
CA LEU A 70 4.59 -2.55 1.11
C LEU A 70 4.03 -3.60 0.13
N LEU A 71 4.73 -3.85 -0.99
CA LEU A 71 4.37 -4.91 -1.94
C LEU A 71 4.48 -6.31 -1.32
N ILE A 72 5.55 -6.56 -0.55
CA ILE A 72 5.72 -7.82 0.17
C ILE A 72 4.61 -8.00 1.20
N TRP A 73 4.32 -6.96 1.99
CA TRP A 73 3.26 -6.98 2.99
C TRP A 73 1.89 -7.28 2.38
N GLU A 74 1.55 -6.66 1.25
CA GLU A 74 0.31 -6.93 0.52
C GLU A 74 0.25 -8.39 0.04
N HIS A 75 1.37 -8.92 -0.46
CA HIS A 75 1.45 -10.31 -0.92
C HIS A 75 1.18 -11.29 0.23
N ILE A 76 1.77 -11.05 1.41
CA ILE A 76 1.59 -11.86 2.62
C ILE A 76 0.14 -11.77 3.13
N LYS A 77 -0.41 -10.55 3.26
CA LYS A 77 -1.80 -10.35 3.70
C LYS A 77 -2.80 -11.09 2.81
N ARG A 78 -2.57 -11.11 1.49
CA ARG A 78 -3.42 -11.86 0.55
C ARG A 78 -3.32 -13.37 0.71
N GLN A 79 -2.18 -13.90 1.15
CA GLN A 79 -2.05 -15.32 1.49
C GLN A 79 -2.82 -15.65 2.77
N GLU A 80 -2.75 -14.77 3.78
CA GLU A 80 -3.49 -14.92 5.03
C GLU A 80 -5.02 -14.92 4.83
N TYR A 81 -5.55 -14.02 3.98
CA TYR A 81 -6.97 -14.04 3.62
C TYR A 81 -7.42 -15.33 2.89
N ARG A 82 -6.52 -16.01 2.19
CA ARG A 82 -6.83 -17.31 1.57
C ARG A 82 -6.81 -18.44 2.60
N GLN A 83 -5.95 -18.36 3.61
CA GLN A 83 -5.83 -19.38 4.66
C GLN A 83 -6.93 -19.30 5.72
N LEU A 84 -7.49 -18.10 5.98
CA LEU A 84 -8.61 -17.91 6.92
C LEU A 84 -9.99 -18.15 6.29
N GLY A 85 -10.04 -18.50 5.00
CA GLY A 85 -11.27 -18.78 4.25
C GLY A 85 -11.54 -20.27 4.02
N GLU A 86 -10.63 -21.15 4.46
CA GLU A 86 -10.93 -22.57 4.74
C GLU A 86 -11.32 -22.74 6.21
#